data_AF-A0A349HMM4-F1
#
_entry.id   AF-A0A349HMM4-F1
#
_cell.length_a   1.000
_cell.length_b   1.000
_cell.length_c   1.000
_cell.angle_alpha   90.00
_cell.angle_beta   90.00
_cell.angle_gamma   90.00
#
_symmetry.space_group_name_H-M   'P 1'
#
loop_
_entity.id
_entity.type
_entity.pdbx_description
1 polymer ?
#
loop_
_entity_poly.entity_id
_entity_poly.type
_entity_poly.pdbx_seq_one_letter_code
_entity_poly.pdbx_strand_id
1 'polypeptide(L)'
;MKKSAALKRVTLENDFGGQISFVGKLESESLNYNEDSGELVSEKIYSTEKGRTGYSIATRNGEERDRRAYLMEDQGETCIVSNGSILLGLDTDVMLTFCAQALAEQAGNQSEDELEFVKKQLQVVNG
;
A
#
# COMPACT_ATOMS: atom_id res chain seq x y z
N MET A 1 -18.60 14.77 -11.06
CA MET A 1 -17.30 15.36 -10.70
C MET A 1 -17.01 15.06 -9.22
N LYS A 2 -16.15 14.09 -8.91
CA LYS A 2 -15.72 13.84 -7.52
C LYS A 2 -14.85 15.02 -7.09
N LYS A 3 -15.15 15.67 -5.96
CA LYS A 3 -14.34 16.77 -5.40
C LYS A 3 -12.92 16.25 -5.18
N SER A 4 -11.92 16.87 -5.81
CA SER A 4 -10.52 16.64 -5.46
C SER A 4 -10.31 17.08 -4.02
N ALA A 5 -10.00 16.13 -3.13
CA ALA A 5 -9.64 16.44 -1.75
C ALA A 5 -8.36 17.29 -1.72
N ALA A 6 -8.30 18.30 -0.84
CA ALA A 6 -7.12 19.15 -0.71
C ALA A 6 -5.91 18.36 -0.18
N LEU A 7 -4.70 18.74 -0.64
CA LEU A 7 -3.44 18.25 -0.09
C LEU A 7 -3.32 18.63 1.39
N LYS A 8 -2.85 17.70 2.22
CA LYS A 8 -2.68 17.87 3.67
C LYS A 8 -1.39 17.21 4.13
N ARG A 9 -0.87 17.65 5.28
CA ARG A 9 0.19 16.91 5.99
C ARG A 9 -0.35 15.53 6.38
N VAL A 10 0.34 14.48 5.95
CA VAL A 10 0.09 13.09 6.31
C VAL A 10 1.31 12.59 7.06
N THR A 11 1.07 11.86 8.14
CA THR A 11 2.10 11.15 8.90
C THR A 11 1.64 9.71 9.04
N LEU A 12 2.45 8.79 8.52
CA LEU A 12 2.21 7.36 8.57
C LEU A 12 3.12 6.74 9.63
N GLU A 13 2.50 6.12 10.62
CA GLU A 13 3.19 5.31 11.62
C GLU A 13 3.69 4.01 10.97
N ASN A 14 4.86 3.56 11.40
CA ASN A 14 5.49 2.35 10.87
C ASN A 14 6.25 1.64 11.97
N ASP A 15 5.80 0.44 12.33
CA ASP A 15 6.40 -0.38 13.38
C ASP A 15 7.62 -1.16 12.85
N PHE A 16 7.82 -1.21 11.52
CA PHE A 16 8.90 -1.95 10.84
C PHE A 16 9.88 -1.02 10.12
N GLY A 17 9.86 0.27 10.44
CA GLY A 17 10.70 1.27 9.82
C GLY A 17 10.60 2.62 10.51
N GLY A 18 10.86 3.69 9.77
CA GLY A 18 10.76 5.06 10.28
C GLY A 18 9.36 5.61 10.04
N GLN A 19 8.92 6.55 10.87
CA GLN A 19 7.72 7.33 10.59
C GLN A 19 7.91 8.10 9.27
N ILE A 20 6.90 8.07 8.41
CA ILE A 20 6.93 8.73 7.09
C ILE A 20 5.99 9.93 7.12
N SER A 21 6.51 11.12 6.81
CA SER A 21 5.71 12.34 6.71
C SER A 21 5.84 13.00 5.34
N PHE A 22 4.71 13.40 4.76
CA PHE A 22 4.65 14.13 3.49
C PHE A 22 3.42 15.03 3.42
N VAL A 23 3.35 15.87 2.39
CA VAL A 23 2.13 16.57 2.01
C VAL A 23 1.50 15.81 0.85
N GLY A 24 0.26 15.39 1.02
CA GLY A 24 -0.41 14.49 0.08
C GLY A 24 -1.92 14.42 0.26
N LYS A 25 -2.54 13.57 -0.53
CA LYS A 25 -3.98 13.38 -0.60
C LYS A 25 -4.27 11.87 -0.62
N LEU A 26 -5.28 11.45 0.14
CA LEU A 26 -5.79 10.08 0.10
C LEU A 26 -6.49 9.84 -1.24
N GLU A 27 -6.04 8.83 -1.98
CA GLU A 27 -6.62 8.40 -3.25
C GLU A 27 -7.52 7.18 -3.08
N SER A 28 -7.09 6.21 -2.27
CA SER A 28 -7.85 5.00 -1.98
C SER A 28 -7.69 4.60 -0.52
N GLU A 29 -8.75 4.03 0.04
CA GLU A 29 -8.77 3.39 1.36
C GLU A 29 -9.59 2.11 1.25
N SER A 30 -9.01 0.99 1.69
CA SER A 30 -9.67 -0.29 1.85
C SER A 30 -9.70 -0.67 3.32
N LEU A 31 -10.77 -1.35 3.72
CA LEU A 31 -10.88 -2.00 5.01
C LEU A 31 -11.44 -3.39 4.76
N ASN A 32 -10.67 -4.42 5.09
CA ASN A 32 -11.02 -5.81 4.92
C ASN A 32 -11.02 -6.48 6.30
N TYR A 33 -12.08 -7.21 6.63
CA TYR A 33 -12.19 -7.98 7.85
C TYR A 33 -12.36 -9.45 7.48
N ASN A 34 -11.46 -10.29 7.96
CA ASN A 34 -11.57 -11.73 7.82
C ASN A 34 -12.36 -12.28 9.02
N GLU A 35 -13.56 -12.80 8.76
CA GLU A 35 -14.44 -13.32 9.82
C GLU A 35 -13.88 -14.60 10.50
N ASP A 36 -13.10 -15.40 9.77
CA ASP A 36 -12.54 -16.65 10.27
C ASP A 36 -11.34 -16.42 11.19
N SER A 37 -10.44 -15.49 10.81
CA SER A 37 -9.24 -15.17 11.58
C SER A 37 -9.44 -14.05 12.60
N GLY A 38 -10.50 -13.25 12.45
CA GLY A 38 -10.74 -12.03 13.23
C GLY A 38 -9.80 -10.87 12.88
N GLU A 39 -9.03 -11.00 11.80
CA GLU A 39 -8.07 -9.99 11.38
C GLU A 39 -8.76 -8.84 10.61
N LEU A 40 -8.47 -7.62 11.04
CA LEU A 40 -8.86 -6.40 10.35
C LEU A 40 -7.65 -5.76 9.67
N VAL A 41 -7.70 -5.60 8.36
CA VAL A 41 -6.67 -4.96 7.54
C VAL A 41 -7.22 -3.66 6.97
N SER A 42 -6.54 -2.54 7.25
CA SER A 42 -6.81 -1.24 6.64
C SER A 42 -5.64 -0.84 5.75
N GLU A 43 -5.90 -0.56 4.48
CA GLU A 43 -4.89 -0.08 3.56
C GLU A 43 -5.26 1.29 3.02
N LYS A 44 -4.25 2.13 2.79
CA LYS A 44 -4.44 3.48 2.26
C LYS A 44 -3.37 3.79 1.23
N ILE A 45 -3.79 4.39 0.14
CA ILE A 45 -2.93 4.88 -0.93
C ILE A 45 -3.08 6.39 -1.01
N TYR A 46 -1.93 7.08 -1.04
CA TYR A 46 -1.83 8.52 -1.10
C TYR A 46 -1.04 8.95 -2.32
N SER A 47 -1.52 9.99 -3.02
CA SER A 47 -0.67 10.79 -3.88
C SER A 47 0.04 11.84 -3.03
N THR A 48 1.30 12.14 -3.34
CA THR A 48 2.05 13.22 -2.67
C THR A 48 2.20 14.43 -3.59
N GLU A 49 2.49 15.60 -3.01
CA GLU A 49 2.76 16.83 -3.79
C GLU A 49 3.97 16.69 -4.73
N LYS A 50 4.86 15.71 -4.48
CA LYS A 50 6.07 15.43 -5.26
C LYS A 50 5.87 14.36 -6.33
N GLY A 51 4.62 13.94 -6.59
CA GLY A 51 4.32 12.87 -7.55
C GLY A 51 4.67 11.46 -7.07
N ARG A 52 5.05 11.30 -5.80
CA ARG A 52 5.30 9.99 -5.15
C ARG A 52 4.00 9.35 -4.68
N THR A 53 4.05 8.05 -4.42
CA THR A 53 2.95 7.27 -3.86
C THR A 53 3.26 6.89 -2.42
N GLY A 54 2.44 7.34 -1.48
CA GLY A 54 2.45 6.84 -0.11
C GLY A 54 1.52 5.64 0.03
N TYR A 55 1.98 4.57 0.67
CA TYR A 55 1.16 3.39 0.97
C TYR A 55 1.28 3.08 2.45
N SER A 56 0.16 2.77 3.10
CA SER A 56 0.15 2.27 4.47
C SER A 56 -0.80 1.10 4.60
N ILE A 57 -0.39 0.11 5.39
CA ILE A 57 -1.21 -1.00 5.83
C ILE A 57 -1.17 -1.08 7.35
N ALA A 58 -2.33 -1.19 7.96
CA ALA A 58 -2.48 -1.43 9.39
C ALA A 58 -3.31 -2.70 9.58
N THR A 59 -2.76 -3.68 10.27
CA THR A 59 -3.47 -4.91 10.65
C THR A 59 -3.79 -4.88 12.13
N ARG A 60 -4.88 -5.55 12.50
CA ARG A 60 -5.27 -5.78 13.88
C ARG A 60 -5.86 -7.16 14.02
N ASN A 61 -5.31 -7.94 14.94
CA ASN A 61 -5.87 -9.22 15.36
C ASN A 61 -5.96 -9.24 16.89
N GLY A 62 -7.17 -9.08 17.44
CA GLY A 62 -7.38 -8.93 18.88
C GLY A 62 -6.67 -7.68 19.46
N GLU A 63 -5.66 -7.92 20.30
CA GLU A 63 -4.80 -6.90 20.91
C GLU A 63 -3.57 -6.56 20.06
N GLU A 64 -3.15 -7.48 19.17
CA GLU A 64 -2.01 -7.28 18.28
C GLU A 64 -2.36 -6.26 17.20
N ARG A 65 -1.42 -5.36 16.93
CA ARG A 65 -1.54 -4.30 15.92
C ARG A 65 -0.19 -4.07 15.28
N ASP A 66 -0.17 -4.18 13.96
CA ASP A 66 1.01 -3.91 13.16
C ASP A 66 0.70 -2.80 12.16
N ARG A 67 1.64 -1.86 11.99
CA ARG A 67 1.55 -0.80 10.99
C ARG A 67 2.79 -0.83 10.12
N ARG A 68 2.59 -0.80 8.81
CA ARG A 68 3.66 -0.66 7.83
C ARG A 68 3.34 0.51 6.92
N ALA A 69 4.38 1.26 6.58
CA ALA A 69 4.25 2.38 5.66
C ALA A 69 5.42 2.39 4.67
N TYR A 70 5.13 2.80 3.45
CA TYR A 70 6.09 2.90 2.36
C TYR A 70 5.86 4.17 1.56
N LEU A 71 6.94 4.78 1.08
CA LEU A 71 6.93 5.86 0.11
C LEU A 71 7.64 5.39 -1.15
N MET A 72 6.94 5.42 -2.27
CA MET A 72 7.41 4.93 -3.57
C MET A 72 7.57 6.08 -4.55
N GLU A 73 8.67 6.07 -5.29
CA GLU A 73 8.98 7.05 -6.33
C GLU A 73 9.38 6.30 -7.60
N ASP A 74 8.54 6.45 -8.63
CA ASP A 74 8.82 5.97 -9.98
C ASP A 74 9.80 6.93 -10.67
N GLN A 75 10.95 6.41 -11.10
CA GLN A 75 11.96 7.14 -11.86
C GLN A 75 12.10 6.59 -13.29
N GLY A 76 11.12 5.84 -13.78
CA GLY A 76 11.11 5.18 -15.08
C GLY A 76 11.69 3.78 -14.99
N GLU A 77 12.98 3.63 -15.28
CA GLU A 77 13.66 2.32 -15.26
C GLU A 77 13.89 1.80 -13.84
N THR A 78 13.81 2.65 -12.83
CA THR A 78 14.01 2.27 -11.43
C THR A 78 12.86 2.78 -10.57
N CYS A 79 12.38 1.93 -9.67
CA CYS A 79 11.47 2.31 -8.61
C CYS A 79 12.22 2.39 -7.28
N ILE A 80 12.07 3.51 -6.59
CA ILE A 80 12.64 3.71 -5.25
C ILE A 80 11.54 3.53 -4.22
N VAL A 81 11.74 2.63 -3.26
CA VAL A 81 10.82 2.36 -2.16
C VAL A 81 11.53 2.62 -0.83
N SER A 82 10.91 3.42 0.04
CA SER A 82 11.39 3.63 1.41
C SER A 82 10.35 3.22 2.42
N ASN A 83 10.76 2.54 3.48
CA ASN A 83 9.93 2.34 4.68
C ASN A 83 10.27 3.36 5.79
N GLY A 84 10.94 4.47 5.45
CA GLY A 84 11.37 5.50 6.40
C GLY A 84 12.67 5.19 7.17
N SER A 85 13.15 3.94 7.16
CA SER A 85 14.47 3.57 7.72
C SER A 85 15.42 3.02 6.67
N ILE A 86 14.87 2.27 5.71
CA ILE A 86 15.60 1.65 4.61
C ILE A 86 15.10 2.27 3.31
N LEU A 87 16.02 2.39 2.34
CA LEU A 87 15.74 2.79 0.98
C LEU A 87 16.17 1.64 0.06
N LEU A 88 15.26 1.16 -0.78
CA LEU A 88 15.51 0.15 -1.78
C LEU A 88 15.29 0.78 -3.15
N GLY A 89 16.27 0.65 -4.04
CA GLY A 89 16.13 1.00 -5.44
C GLY A 89 16.30 -0.25 -6.28
N LEU A 90 15.30 -0.55 -7.10
CA LEU A 90 15.32 -1.71 -8.00
C LEU A 90 14.87 -1.29 -9.38
N ASP A 91 15.39 -1.97 -10.38
CA ASP A 91 14.83 -1.94 -11.72
C ASP A 91 13.32 -2.24 -11.66
N THR A 92 12.52 -1.44 -12.37
CA THR A 92 11.06 -1.50 -12.30
C THR A 92 10.55 -2.87 -12.74
N ASP A 93 11.15 -3.48 -13.77
CA ASP A 93 10.74 -4.80 -14.26
C ASP A 93 11.07 -5.90 -13.24
N VAL A 94 12.22 -5.78 -12.57
CA VAL A 94 12.61 -6.69 -11.48
C VAL A 94 11.63 -6.56 -10.30
N MET A 95 11.26 -5.34 -9.92
CA MET A 95 10.29 -5.11 -8.85
C MET A 95 8.92 -5.69 -9.20
N LEU A 96 8.42 -5.43 -10.41
CA LEU A 96 7.15 -6.00 -10.89
C LEU A 96 7.18 -7.53 -10.91
N THR A 97 8.32 -8.12 -11.28
CA THR A 97 8.51 -9.58 -11.26
C THR A 97 8.39 -10.14 -9.84
N PHE A 98 9.05 -9.53 -8.86
CA PHE A 98 8.94 -9.97 -7.46
C PHE A 98 7.54 -9.78 -6.90
N CYS A 99 6.88 -8.65 -7.19
CA CYS A 99 5.50 -8.42 -6.79
C CYS A 99 4.56 -9.45 -7.40
N ALA A 100 4.70 -9.76 -8.69
CA ALA A 100 3.89 -10.77 -9.37
C ALA A 100 4.10 -12.17 -8.76
N GLN A 101 5.34 -12.53 -8.43
CA GLN A 101 5.64 -13.81 -7.77
C GLN A 101 5.03 -13.88 -6.37
N ALA A 102 5.16 -12.82 -5.56
CA ALA A 102 4.56 -12.75 -4.22
C ALA A 102 3.03 -12.85 -4.27
N LEU A 103 2.39 -12.14 -5.20
CA LEU A 103 0.94 -12.24 -5.41
C LEU A 103 0.51 -13.64 -5.85
N ALA A 104 1.28 -14.31 -6.72
CA ALA A 104 0.99 -15.67 -7.15
C ALA A 104 1.11 -16.68 -5.99
N GLU A 105 2.11 -16.53 -5.13
CA GLU A 105 2.28 -17.34 -3.92
C GLU A 105 1.13 -17.12 -2.93
N GLN A 106 0.69 -15.87 -2.76
CA GLN A 106 -0.47 -15.54 -1.93
C GLN A 106 -1.78 -16.09 -2.51
N ALA A 107 -1.97 -16.04 -3.83
CA ALA A 107 -3.17 -16.55 -4.50
C ALA A 107 -3.37 -18.05 -4.31
N GLY A 108 -2.29 -18.82 -4.12
CA GLY A 108 -2.38 -20.25 -3.77
C GLY A 108 -2.99 -20.50 -2.38
N ASN A 109 -3.03 -19.47 -1.52
CA ASN A 109 -3.50 -19.54 -0.14
C ASN A 109 -4.76 -18.69 0.12
N GLN A 110 -5.28 -17.96 -0.88
CA GLN A 110 -6.43 -17.07 -0.76
C GLN A 110 -7.69 -17.64 -1.43
N SER A 111 -8.85 -17.24 -0.92
CA SER A 111 -10.15 -17.59 -1.50
C SER A 111 -10.42 -16.84 -2.81
N GLU A 112 -11.31 -17.39 -3.67
CA GLU A 112 -11.70 -16.72 -4.93
C GLU A 112 -12.28 -15.32 -4.70
N ASP A 113 -13.01 -15.11 -3.60
CA ASP A 113 -13.62 -13.83 -3.22
C ASP A 113 -12.57 -12.76 -2.87
N GLU A 114 -11.49 -13.15 -2.20
CA GLU A 114 -10.37 -12.25 -1.89
C GLU A 114 -9.63 -11.82 -3.18
N LEU A 115 -9.46 -12.75 -4.12
CA LEU A 115 -8.83 -12.47 -5.42
C LEU A 115 -9.68 -11.55 -6.30
N GLU A 116 -10.99 -11.73 -6.31
CA GLU A 116 -11.95 -10.82 -6.95
C GLU A 116 -11.86 -9.40 -6.36
N PHE A 117 -11.77 -9.28 -5.03
CA PHE A 117 -11.62 -8.00 -4.36
C PHE A 117 -10.32 -7.28 -4.79
N VAL A 118 -9.19 -7.98 -4.79
CA VAL A 118 -7.88 -7.43 -5.22
C VAL A 118 -7.94 -6.95 -6.66
N LYS A 119 -8.50 -7.75 -7.59
CA LYS A 119 -8.68 -7.36 -9.00
C LYS A 119 -9.49 -6.08 -9.14
N LYS A 120 -10.58 -5.96 -8.38
CA LYS A 120 -11.45 -4.76 -8.39
C LYS A 120 -10.71 -3.51 -7.90
N GLN A 121 -9.85 -3.65 -6.88
CA GLN A 121 -9.01 -2.53 -6.42
C GLN A 121 -8.01 -2.08 -7.49
N LEU A 122 -7.34 -3.04 -8.15
CA LEU A 122 -6.37 -2.74 -9.21
C LEU A 122 -7.02 -2.01 -10.40
N GLN A 123 -8.24 -2.38 -10.77
CA GLN A 123 -8.98 -1.70 -11.84
C GLN A 123 -9.31 -0.24 -11.49
N VAL A 124 -9.57 0.07 -10.21
CA VAL A 124 -9.87 1.44 -9.77
C VAL A 124 -8.62 2.32 -9.81
N VAL A 125 -7.44 1.76 -9.58
CA VAL A 125 -6.17 2.50 -9.58
C VAL A 125 -5.62 2.69 -11.00
N ASN A 126 -5.87 1.74 -11.90
CA ASN A 126 -5.35 1.75 -13.27
C ASN A 126 -6.30 2.35 -14.33
N GLY A 127 -7.52 2.75 -13.95
CA GLY A 127 -8.53 3.35 -14.84
C GLY A 127 -8.62 4.86 -14.69
#